data_AF-A0A4Q3DLH9-F1
#
_entry.id   AF-A0A4Q3DLH9-F1
#
_cell.length_a   1.000
_cell.length_b   1.000
_cell.length_c   1.000
_cell.angle_alpha   90.00
_cell.angle_beta   90.00
_cell.angle_gamma   90.00
#
_symmetry.space_group_name_H-M   'P 1'
#
loop_
_entity.id
_entity.type
_entity.pdbx_description
1 polymer ?
#
loop_
_entity_poly.entity_id
_entity_poly.type
_entity_poly.pdbx_seq_one_letter_code
_entity_poly.pdbx_strand_id
1 'polypeptide(L)'
;LPNFNTFNNGIADLNTATVDPRLDHTVGIDGHPYKYDNTKPFSNSWVRDAGVYGNFHTMRYQQLANSGSYFKLGPFMGTAKNYDILRYDDVLLMQAEAYIELGQPALALPLINQVRTRAAASTGKLKKADGSFPSKYNVQPYTAAGWTQAYARTALQWERRLEFATEGARFFDLVRWGIAEPVLNAYINVEKIRRTFLATAKFTAGRDEYLPIPQSEITFTNGLYKQNPGY
;
A
#
# COMPACT_ATOMS: atom_id res chain seq x y z
N LEU A 1 -10.76 -6.10 12.31
CA LEU A 1 -10.30 -5.12 11.29
C LEU A 1 -11.38 -5.01 10.22
N PRO A 2 -11.79 -3.78 9.85
CA PRO A 2 -10.87 -2.67 9.56
C PRO A 2 -10.84 -1.53 10.59
N ASN A 3 -9.68 -0.88 10.71
CA ASN A 3 -9.48 0.34 11.50
C ASN A 3 -9.49 1.57 10.59
N PHE A 4 -10.64 1.93 10.04
CA PHE A 4 -10.73 2.99 9.01
C PHE A 4 -10.15 4.34 9.46
N ASN A 5 -10.39 4.70 10.73
CA ASN A 5 -10.12 6.05 11.22
C ASN A 5 -8.89 6.14 12.13
N THR A 6 -8.42 5.02 12.67
CA THR A 6 -7.43 5.02 13.77
C THR A 6 -6.14 4.27 13.43
N PHE A 7 -5.99 3.79 12.20
CA PHE A 7 -4.85 2.96 11.79
C PHE A 7 -3.47 3.61 11.95
N ASN A 8 -3.38 4.95 12.05
CA ASN A 8 -2.12 5.68 12.23
C ASN A 8 -2.05 6.47 13.56
N ASN A 9 -2.95 6.19 14.51
CA ASN A 9 -2.97 6.92 15.78
C ASN A 9 -1.80 6.56 16.71
N GLY A 10 -1.05 5.51 16.39
CA GLY A 10 0.11 5.07 17.16
C GLY A 10 0.86 3.97 16.43
N ILE A 11 1.98 3.54 17.02
CA ILE A 11 2.74 2.38 16.57
C ILE A 11 2.11 1.14 17.21
N ALA A 12 1.63 0.21 16.39
CA ALA A 12 1.07 -1.03 16.90
C ALA A 12 2.19 -1.95 17.42
N ASP A 13 2.00 -2.52 18.62
CA ASP A 13 2.82 -3.64 19.08
C ASP A 13 2.38 -4.92 18.37
N LEU A 14 3.19 -5.39 17.43
CA LEU A 14 2.88 -6.55 16.59
C LEU A 14 2.86 -7.88 17.37
N ASN A 15 3.35 -7.92 18.61
CA ASN A 15 3.26 -9.11 19.46
C ASN A 15 1.85 -9.30 20.05
N THR A 16 1.12 -8.21 20.23
CA THR A 16 -0.20 -8.19 20.89
C THR A 16 -1.32 -7.86 19.92
N ALA A 17 -1.07 -6.98 18.95
CA ALA A 17 -2.06 -6.57 17.95
C ALA A 17 -2.41 -7.71 16.98
N THR A 18 -3.65 -7.68 16.50
CA THR A 18 -4.06 -8.51 15.35
C THR A 18 -3.90 -7.74 14.04
N VAL A 19 -3.46 -8.42 12.98
CA VAL A 19 -3.16 -7.81 11.67
C VAL A 19 -3.80 -8.58 10.52
N ASP A 20 -3.87 -7.95 9.35
CA ASP A 20 -4.20 -8.64 8.10
C ASP A 20 -2.97 -9.44 7.60
N PRO A 21 -3.11 -10.70 7.14
CA PRO A 21 -2.00 -11.49 6.61
C PRO A 21 -1.16 -10.78 5.54
N ARG A 22 -1.76 -9.87 4.76
CA ARG A 22 -1.05 -9.09 3.73
C ARG A 22 0.07 -8.23 4.28
N LEU A 23 0.06 -7.88 5.57
CA LEU A 23 1.18 -7.20 6.22
C LEU A 23 2.48 -8.02 6.06
N ASP A 24 2.45 -9.30 6.41
CA ASP A 24 3.61 -10.20 6.37
C ASP A 24 3.91 -10.74 4.96
N HIS A 25 3.06 -10.48 3.97
CA HIS A 25 3.41 -10.64 2.55
C HIS A 25 4.14 -9.44 1.97
N THR A 26 3.93 -8.25 2.55
CA THR A 26 4.31 -6.97 1.94
C THR A 26 5.48 -6.31 2.64
N VAL A 27 5.60 -6.47 3.95
CA VAL A 27 6.53 -5.69 4.78
C VAL A 27 7.53 -6.62 5.46
N GLY A 28 8.82 -6.32 5.29
CA GLY A 28 9.90 -6.90 6.08
C GLY A 28 9.85 -6.31 7.48
N ILE A 29 9.65 -7.18 8.46
CA ILE A 29 9.48 -6.85 9.88
C ILE A 29 10.54 -7.63 10.66
N ASP A 30 11.22 -6.97 11.60
CA ASP A 30 12.30 -7.57 12.37
C ASP A 30 11.87 -8.89 13.02
N GLY A 31 12.66 -9.94 12.82
CA GLY A 31 12.37 -11.29 13.30
C GLY A 31 11.33 -12.08 12.50
N HIS A 32 10.62 -11.47 11.55
CA HIS A 32 9.67 -12.18 10.69
C HIS A 32 10.40 -12.84 9.51
N PRO A 33 9.95 -14.00 8.99
CA PRO A 33 10.55 -14.64 7.82
C PRO A 33 10.64 -13.69 6.62
N TYR A 34 11.84 -13.51 6.06
CA TYR A 34 12.03 -12.70 4.84
C TYR A 34 11.74 -13.55 3.59
N LYS A 35 10.87 -13.06 2.70
CA LYS A 35 10.49 -13.74 1.44
C LYS A 35 10.10 -15.22 1.63
N TYR A 36 9.42 -15.53 2.74
CA TYR A 36 8.96 -16.87 3.11
C TYR A 36 10.06 -17.89 3.44
N ASP A 37 11.32 -17.47 3.55
CA ASP A 37 12.40 -18.30 4.07
C ASP A 37 12.46 -18.16 5.59
N ASN A 38 11.99 -19.20 6.27
CA ASN A 38 11.90 -19.23 7.73
C ASN A 38 13.28 -19.41 8.42
N THR A 39 14.34 -19.69 7.67
CA THR A 39 15.72 -19.71 8.15
C THR A 39 16.40 -18.34 8.06
N LYS A 40 15.74 -17.38 7.40
CA LYS A 40 16.23 -16.01 7.18
C LYS A 40 15.22 -14.99 7.72
N PRO A 41 15.13 -14.82 9.05
CA PRO A 41 14.35 -13.72 9.61
C PRO A 41 14.91 -12.38 9.12
N PHE A 42 14.02 -11.46 8.74
CA PHE A 42 14.39 -10.09 8.41
C PHE A 42 15.04 -9.43 9.63
N SER A 43 16.08 -8.64 9.38
CA SER A 43 16.76 -7.87 10.42
C SER A 43 16.78 -6.40 10.08
N ASN A 44 16.51 -5.55 11.06
CA ASN A 44 16.66 -4.10 10.93
C ASN A 44 18.10 -3.67 10.60
N SER A 45 19.10 -4.54 10.85
CA SER A 45 20.49 -4.31 10.42
C SER A 45 20.65 -4.24 8.88
N TRP A 46 19.66 -4.70 8.11
CA TRP A 46 19.68 -4.65 6.65
C TRP A 46 19.12 -3.34 6.08
N VAL A 47 18.51 -2.51 6.94
CA VAL A 47 17.97 -1.21 6.56
C VAL A 47 19.11 -0.23 6.36
N ARG A 48 19.11 0.47 5.22
CA ARG A 48 20.16 1.42 4.84
C ARG A 48 20.38 2.53 5.88
N ASP A 49 19.30 3.15 6.33
CA ASP A 49 19.31 4.22 7.34
C ASP A 49 17.97 4.22 8.07
N ALA A 50 17.92 3.57 9.23
CA ALA A 50 16.71 3.42 10.02
C ALA A 50 16.22 4.76 10.62
N GLY A 51 17.15 5.68 10.94
CA GLY A 51 16.82 7.00 11.48
C GLY A 51 16.05 7.84 10.47
N VAL A 52 16.45 7.78 9.20
CA VAL A 52 15.78 8.50 8.11
C VAL A 52 14.56 7.73 7.61
N TYR A 53 14.70 6.47 7.21
CA TYR A 53 13.67 5.75 6.45
C TYR A 53 12.77 4.84 7.30
N GLY A 54 13.16 4.56 8.54
CA GLY A 54 12.46 3.62 9.41
C GLY A 54 12.90 2.18 9.19
N ASN A 55 12.37 1.28 10.03
CA ASN A 55 12.81 -0.10 10.12
C ASN A 55 12.13 -1.06 9.14
N PHE A 56 11.09 -0.62 8.45
CA PHE A 56 10.32 -1.47 7.54
C PHE A 56 10.87 -1.44 6.13
N HIS A 57 10.84 -2.58 5.44
CA HIS A 57 11.26 -2.73 4.06
C HIS A 57 10.13 -3.34 3.22
N THR A 58 10.01 -3.02 1.93
CA THR A 58 9.03 -3.72 1.07
C THR A 58 9.55 -5.09 0.64
N MET A 59 8.77 -6.14 0.86
CA MET A 59 9.03 -7.49 0.33
C MET A 59 8.40 -7.71 -1.04
N ARG A 60 7.56 -6.76 -1.50
CA ARG A 60 6.97 -6.79 -2.84
C ARG A 60 8.09 -6.63 -3.88
N TYR A 61 8.02 -7.41 -4.95
CA TYR A 61 9.01 -7.46 -6.04
C TYR A 61 10.46 -7.85 -5.65
N GLN A 62 10.77 -8.00 -4.37
CA GLN A 62 12.05 -8.52 -3.91
C GLN A 62 12.15 -10.04 -4.08
N GLN A 63 13.37 -10.57 -4.07
CA GLN A 63 13.68 -11.99 -4.10
C GLN A 63 14.83 -12.28 -3.14
N LEU A 64 14.95 -13.53 -2.69
CA LEU A 64 16.11 -13.95 -1.91
C LEU A 64 17.39 -13.80 -2.75
N ALA A 65 18.51 -13.48 -2.09
CA ALA A 65 19.79 -13.30 -2.75
C ALA A 65 20.33 -14.58 -3.42
N ASN A 66 19.83 -15.76 -3.02
CA ASN A 66 20.14 -17.06 -3.64
C ASN A 66 19.17 -17.44 -4.77
N SER A 67 18.17 -16.61 -5.07
CA SER A 67 17.28 -16.84 -6.21
C SER A 67 18.07 -16.71 -7.51
N GLY A 68 17.87 -17.62 -8.45
CA GLY A 68 18.42 -17.48 -9.82
C GLY A 68 17.90 -16.26 -10.57
N SER A 69 16.83 -15.63 -10.07
CA SER A 69 16.30 -14.38 -10.61
C SER A 69 16.96 -13.13 -10.02
N TYR A 70 17.84 -13.25 -9.02
CA TYR A 70 18.47 -12.11 -8.36
C TYR A 70 19.79 -11.77 -9.06
N PHE A 71 19.99 -10.49 -9.37
CA PHE A 71 21.18 -9.99 -10.06
C PHE A 71 21.78 -8.82 -9.28
N LYS A 72 23.12 -8.81 -9.14
CA LYS A 72 23.85 -7.74 -8.49
C LYS A 72 25.00 -7.28 -9.39
N LEU A 73 25.05 -5.98 -9.67
CA LEU A 73 26.13 -5.31 -10.38
C LEU A 73 26.64 -4.14 -9.53
N GLY A 74 27.71 -4.37 -8.78
CA GLY A 74 28.24 -3.40 -7.83
C GLY A 74 27.19 -3.01 -6.77
N PRO A 75 26.84 -1.72 -6.62
CA PRO A 75 25.80 -1.26 -5.69
C PRO A 75 24.38 -1.43 -6.23
N PHE A 76 24.20 -1.84 -7.48
CA PHE A 76 22.89 -2.01 -8.10
C PHE A 76 22.42 -3.46 -7.92
N MET A 77 21.20 -3.61 -7.40
CA MET A 77 20.54 -4.91 -7.25
C MET A 77 19.24 -4.90 -8.04
N GLY A 78 18.92 -6.02 -8.68
CA GLY A 78 17.69 -6.20 -9.44
C GLY A 78 17.18 -7.62 -9.34
N THR A 79 15.92 -7.82 -9.72
CA THR A 79 15.35 -9.16 -9.86
C THR A 79 14.64 -9.30 -11.21
N ALA A 80 14.74 -10.46 -11.85
CA ALA A 80 14.01 -10.80 -13.07
C ALA A 80 12.58 -11.30 -12.78
N LYS A 81 11.98 -10.90 -11.66
CA LYS A 81 10.59 -11.22 -11.35
C LYS A 81 9.70 -10.40 -12.31
N ASN A 82 8.72 -11.05 -12.93
CA ASN A 82 7.70 -10.34 -13.70
C ASN A 82 7.02 -9.27 -12.86
N TYR A 83 6.75 -8.14 -13.51
CA TYR A 83 6.03 -7.02 -12.93
C TYR A 83 4.58 -7.07 -13.41
N ASP A 84 3.64 -7.20 -12.48
CA ASP A 84 2.23 -7.28 -12.81
C ASP A 84 1.68 -5.87 -13.05
N ILE A 85 1.24 -5.59 -14.28
CA ILE A 85 0.61 -4.31 -14.64
C ILE A 85 -0.87 -4.28 -14.26
N LEU A 86 -1.55 -5.41 -14.41
CA LEU A 86 -2.96 -5.59 -14.05
C LEU A 86 -3.15 -6.97 -13.42
N ARG A 87 -3.87 -7.02 -12.29
CA ARG A 87 -4.19 -8.26 -11.58
C ARG A 87 -5.69 -8.43 -11.47
N TYR A 88 -6.15 -9.68 -11.36
CA TYR A 88 -7.58 -9.99 -11.32
C TYR A 88 -8.31 -9.35 -10.13
N ASP A 89 -7.65 -9.24 -8.98
CA ASP A 89 -8.16 -8.54 -7.81
C ASP A 89 -8.31 -7.02 -8.03
N ASP A 90 -7.50 -6.40 -8.89
CA ASP A 90 -7.75 -5.01 -9.30
C ASP A 90 -9.00 -4.90 -10.16
N VAL A 91 -9.22 -5.84 -11.08
CA VAL A 91 -10.46 -5.92 -11.88
C VAL A 91 -11.70 -6.08 -10.99
N LEU A 92 -11.64 -6.99 -9.99
CA LEU A 92 -12.73 -7.18 -9.03
C LEU A 92 -13.02 -5.90 -8.23
N LEU A 93 -11.97 -5.20 -7.76
CA LEU A 93 -12.14 -3.98 -6.99
C LEU A 93 -12.57 -2.78 -7.85
N MET A 94 -12.16 -2.70 -9.12
CA MET A 94 -12.69 -1.72 -10.08
C MET A 94 -14.17 -1.97 -10.37
N GLN A 95 -14.59 -3.23 -10.54
CA GLN A 95 -16.00 -3.57 -10.72
C GLN A 95 -16.82 -3.25 -9.46
N ALA A 96 -16.29 -3.58 -8.27
CA ALA A 96 -16.91 -3.21 -7.00
C ALA A 96 -17.09 -1.70 -6.87
N GLU A 97 -16.07 -0.94 -7.26
CA GLU A 97 -16.13 0.52 -7.30
C GLU A 97 -17.24 1.04 -8.21
N ALA A 98 -17.31 0.53 -9.45
CA ALA A 98 -18.36 0.91 -10.39
C ALA A 98 -19.76 0.64 -9.81
N TYR A 99 -19.98 -0.52 -9.19
CA TYR A 99 -21.26 -0.81 -8.53
C TYR A 99 -21.56 0.14 -7.37
N ILE A 100 -20.57 0.49 -6.56
CA ILE A 100 -20.73 1.46 -5.47
C ILE A 100 -21.15 2.81 -6.04
N GLU A 101 -20.44 3.32 -7.04
CA GLU A 101 -20.73 4.65 -7.61
C GLU A 101 -22.05 4.69 -8.39
N LEU A 102 -22.49 3.58 -8.98
CA LEU A 102 -23.81 3.43 -9.60
C LEU A 102 -24.97 3.29 -8.59
N GLY A 103 -24.72 3.37 -7.29
CA GLY A 103 -25.74 3.23 -6.25
C GLY A 103 -26.18 1.79 -6.00
N GLN A 104 -25.35 0.81 -6.37
CA GLN A 104 -25.61 -0.63 -6.24
C GLN A 104 -24.62 -1.32 -5.28
N PRO A 105 -24.40 -0.82 -4.04
CA PRO A 105 -23.34 -1.31 -3.16
C PRO A 105 -23.49 -2.78 -2.76
N ALA A 106 -24.71 -3.34 -2.80
CA ALA A 106 -24.95 -4.76 -2.55
C ALA A 106 -24.22 -5.69 -3.53
N LEU A 107 -24.04 -5.26 -4.79
CA LEU A 107 -23.30 -6.02 -5.81
C LEU A 107 -21.78 -5.95 -5.61
N ALA A 108 -21.28 -4.90 -4.94
CA ALA A 108 -19.87 -4.74 -4.61
C ALA A 108 -19.41 -5.61 -3.43
N LEU A 109 -20.30 -5.88 -2.47
CA LEU A 109 -20.01 -6.65 -1.28
C LEU A 109 -19.35 -8.02 -1.55
N PRO A 110 -19.91 -8.90 -2.40
CA PRO A 110 -19.30 -10.21 -2.68
C PRO A 110 -17.91 -10.08 -3.34
N LEU A 111 -17.70 -9.08 -4.20
CA LEU A 111 -16.42 -8.85 -4.89
C LEU A 111 -15.31 -8.44 -3.90
N ILE A 112 -15.61 -7.50 -2.99
CA ILE A 112 -14.69 -7.09 -1.93
C ILE A 112 -14.41 -8.27 -0.98
N ASN A 113 -15.46 -9.02 -0.61
CA ASN A 113 -15.31 -10.17 0.26
C ASN A 113 -14.53 -11.33 -0.38
N GLN A 114 -14.55 -11.49 -1.71
CA GLN A 114 -13.71 -12.47 -2.41
C GLN A 114 -12.22 -12.18 -2.19
N VAL A 115 -11.80 -10.91 -2.31
CA VAL A 115 -10.41 -10.48 -2.04
C VAL A 115 -10.05 -10.72 -0.57
N ARG A 116 -10.94 -10.34 0.36
CA ARG A 116 -10.73 -10.50 1.81
C ARG A 116 -10.63 -11.95 2.24
N THR A 117 -11.51 -12.82 1.76
CA THR A 117 -11.48 -14.26 2.06
C THR A 117 -10.20 -14.89 1.52
N ARG A 118 -9.77 -14.53 0.31
CA ARG A 118 -8.47 -14.98 -0.24
C ARG A 118 -7.31 -14.51 0.64
N ALA A 119 -7.30 -13.24 1.03
CA ALA A 119 -6.26 -12.70 1.90
C ALA A 119 -6.21 -13.43 3.26
N ALA A 120 -7.38 -13.71 3.86
CA ALA A 120 -7.51 -14.48 5.09
C ALA A 120 -6.87 -15.87 5.01
N ALA A 121 -7.05 -16.53 3.86
CA ALA A 121 -6.53 -17.88 3.61
C ALA A 121 -5.05 -17.91 3.19
N SER A 122 -4.43 -16.77 2.88
CA SER A 122 -3.07 -16.69 2.31
C SER A 122 -1.93 -16.93 3.32
N THR A 123 -2.19 -17.63 4.42
CA THR A 123 -1.23 -17.77 5.54
C THR A 123 -0.23 -18.91 5.39
N GLY A 124 -0.40 -19.78 4.39
CA GLY A 124 0.38 -21.03 4.27
C GLY A 124 1.90 -20.84 4.15
N LYS A 125 2.36 -19.69 3.66
CA LYS A 125 3.80 -19.33 3.53
C LYS A 125 4.30 -18.43 4.65
N LEU A 126 3.44 -18.04 5.58
CA LEU A 126 3.76 -17.10 6.67
C LEU A 126 4.13 -17.87 7.93
N LYS A 127 5.14 -18.73 7.87
CA LYS A 127 5.50 -19.63 8.98
C LYS A 127 6.92 -19.38 9.46
N LYS A 128 7.12 -19.34 10.78
CA LYS A 128 8.45 -19.41 11.39
C LYS A 128 9.01 -20.83 11.31
N ALA A 129 10.27 -21.00 11.71
CA ALA A 129 10.94 -22.30 11.72
C ALA A 129 10.24 -23.34 12.61
N ASP A 130 9.62 -22.90 13.71
CA ASP A 130 8.85 -23.73 14.65
C ASP A 130 7.41 -24.02 14.18
N GLY A 131 7.01 -23.58 12.99
CA GLY A 131 5.65 -23.74 12.45
C GLY A 131 4.62 -22.76 13.00
N SER A 132 4.99 -21.88 13.93
CA SER A 132 4.14 -20.79 14.41
C SER A 132 3.97 -19.69 13.35
N PHE A 133 2.95 -18.86 13.52
CA PHE A 133 2.76 -17.65 12.70
C PHE A 133 3.57 -16.48 13.30
N PRO A 134 4.17 -15.61 12.46
CA PRO A 134 4.88 -14.43 12.94
C PRO A 134 3.98 -13.36 13.53
N SER A 135 2.74 -13.27 13.05
CA SER A 135 1.74 -12.33 13.56
C SER A 135 0.43 -13.02 13.93
N LYS A 136 -0.41 -12.33 14.72
CA LYS A 136 -1.79 -12.75 15.01
C LYS A 136 -2.73 -12.29 13.90
N TYR A 137 -3.09 -13.18 12.99
CA TYR A 137 -3.94 -12.83 11.86
C TYR A 137 -5.42 -12.71 12.21
N ASN A 138 -6.05 -11.61 11.82
CA ASN A 138 -7.50 -11.41 11.94
C ASN A 138 -8.04 -10.54 10.81
N VAL A 139 -8.68 -11.19 9.84
CA VAL A 139 -9.44 -10.54 8.78
C VAL A 139 -10.74 -11.32 8.58
N GLN A 140 -11.85 -10.58 8.46
CA GLN A 140 -13.18 -11.15 8.29
C GLN A 140 -13.87 -10.49 7.09
N PRO A 141 -14.75 -11.24 6.38
CA PRO A 141 -15.65 -10.64 5.40
C PRO A 141 -16.49 -9.53 6.03
N TYR A 142 -16.85 -8.53 5.23
CA TYR A 142 -17.87 -7.56 5.59
C TYR A 142 -19.25 -8.22 5.59
N THR A 143 -20.12 -7.78 6.49
CA THR A 143 -21.53 -8.20 6.55
C THR A 143 -22.42 -7.26 5.75
N ALA A 144 -23.55 -7.75 5.26
CA ALA A 144 -24.57 -6.91 4.61
C ALA A 144 -25.24 -5.92 5.58
N ALA A 145 -25.20 -6.19 6.88
CA ALA A 145 -25.73 -5.29 7.90
C ALA A 145 -25.03 -3.92 7.86
N GLY A 146 -25.81 -2.86 7.70
CA GLY A 146 -25.30 -1.48 7.63
C GLY A 146 -24.54 -1.13 6.35
N TRP A 147 -24.57 -1.98 5.31
CA TRP A 147 -23.81 -1.83 4.07
C TRP A 147 -24.37 -0.73 3.14
N THR A 148 -24.22 0.52 3.57
CA THR A 148 -24.58 1.71 2.81
C THR A 148 -23.55 2.00 1.70
N GLN A 149 -23.92 2.82 0.72
CA GLN A 149 -23.00 3.25 -0.35
C GLN A 149 -21.74 3.93 0.23
N ALA A 150 -21.92 4.81 1.23
CA ALA A 150 -20.81 5.48 1.91
C ALA A 150 -19.90 4.49 2.64
N TYR A 151 -20.47 3.50 3.35
CA TYR A 151 -19.67 2.47 4.00
C TYR A 151 -18.93 1.61 2.98
N ALA A 152 -19.61 1.17 1.91
CA ALA A 152 -19.02 0.37 0.85
C ALA A 152 -17.84 1.10 0.18
N ARG A 153 -17.95 2.42 -0.05
CA ARG A 153 -16.85 3.25 -0.57
C ARG A 153 -15.64 3.24 0.38
N THR A 154 -15.85 3.48 1.67
CA THR A 154 -14.77 3.44 2.67
C THR A 154 -14.12 2.04 2.75
N ALA A 155 -14.94 0.99 2.70
CA ALA A 155 -14.48 -0.40 2.70
C ALA A 155 -13.63 -0.72 1.47
N LEU A 156 -14.06 -0.29 0.28
CA LEU A 156 -13.31 -0.44 -0.97
C LEU A 156 -11.97 0.29 -0.90
N GLN A 157 -11.96 1.57 -0.51
CA GLN A 157 -10.74 2.37 -0.42
C GLN A 157 -9.74 1.77 0.56
N TRP A 158 -10.23 1.16 1.64
CA TRP A 158 -9.42 0.41 2.58
C TRP A 158 -8.87 -0.89 1.98
N GLU A 159 -9.71 -1.65 1.27
CA GLU A 159 -9.30 -2.89 0.64
C GLU A 159 -8.22 -2.67 -0.42
N ARG A 160 -8.39 -1.66 -1.30
CA ARG A 160 -7.37 -1.26 -2.29
C ARG A 160 -6.06 -0.84 -1.63
N ARG A 161 -6.13 -0.14 -0.49
CA ARG A 161 -4.93 0.27 0.26
C ARG A 161 -4.13 -0.93 0.77
N LEU A 162 -4.81 -1.95 1.28
CA LEU A 162 -4.16 -3.16 1.81
C LEU A 162 -3.65 -4.05 0.67
N GLU A 163 -4.46 -4.24 -0.36
CA GLU A 163 -4.17 -5.17 -1.45
C GLU A 163 -3.02 -4.68 -2.35
N PHE A 164 -2.94 -3.38 -2.61
CA PHE A 164 -1.96 -2.77 -3.53
C PHE A 164 -0.86 -1.98 -2.80
N ALA A 165 -0.65 -2.28 -1.52
CA ALA A 165 0.42 -1.66 -0.75
C ALA A 165 1.78 -1.87 -1.44
N THR A 166 2.52 -0.78 -1.64
CA THR A 166 3.82 -0.75 -2.34
C THR A 166 3.79 -1.10 -3.84
N GLU A 167 2.62 -1.07 -4.48
CA GLU A 167 2.46 -1.30 -5.93
C GLU A 167 2.28 -0.02 -6.77
N GLY A 168 2.28 1.16 -6.15
CA GLY A 168 2.30 2.46 -6.84
C GLY A 168 0.93 3.10 -7.16
N ALA A 169 -0.17 2.37 -7.02
CA ALA A 169 -1.51 2.88 -7.38
C ALA A 169 -2.08 3.94 -6.40
N ARG A 170 -1.60 3.98 -5.14
CA ARG A 170 -2.26 4.73 -4.07
C ARG A 170 -2.41 6.23 -4.35
N PHE A 171 -1.40 6.88 -4.93
CA PHE A 171 -1.48 8.31 -5.22
C PHE A 171 -2.58 8.61 -6.24
N PHE A 172 -2.61 7.87 -7.35
CA PHE A 172 -3.61 8.02 -8.40
C PHE A 172 -5.02 7.74 -7.88
N ASP A 173 -5.18 6.72 -7.03
CA ASP A 173 -6.44 6.42 -6.35
C ASP A 173 -6.92 7.61 -5.49
N LEU A 174 -6.03 8.24 -4.73
CA LEU A 174 -6.39 9.40 -3.92
C LEU A 174 -6.78 10.63 -4.76
N VAL A 175 -6.08 10.88 -5.86
CA VAL A 175 -6.36 12.00 -6.77
C VAL A 175 -7.70 11.79 -7.47
N ARG A 176 -7.96 10.61 -8.05
CA ARG A 176 -9.22 10.34 -8.78
C ARG A 176 -10.45 10.33 -7.87
N TRP A 177 -10.27 10.04 -6.58
CA TRP A 177 -11.33 10.15 -5.57
C TRP A 177 -11.54 11.58 -5.04
N GLY A 178 -10.68 12.53 -5.40
CA GLY A 178 -10.74 13.90 -4.90
C GLY A 178 -10.42 14.04 -3.41
N ILE A 179 -9.69 13.09 -2.82
CA ILE A 179 -9.34 13.08 -1.39
C ILE A 179 -7.83 13.12 -1.12
N ALA A 180 -7.02 13.42 -2.13
CA ALA A 180 -5.55 13.47 -2.01
C ALA A 180 -5.09 14.46 -0.94
N GLU A 181 -5.57 15.70 -0.98
CA GLU A 181 -5.17 16.74 -0.04
C GLU A 181 -5.45 16.37 1.43
N PRO A 182 -6.70 16.07 1.86
CA PRO A 182 -6.96 15.75 3.25
C PRO A 182 -6.21 14.50 3.73
N VAL A 183 -6.08 13.47 2.88
CA VAL A 183 -5.39 12.23 3.25
C VAL A 183 -3.87 12.43 3.36
N LEU A 184 -3.24 13.09 2.39
CA LEU A 184 -1.80 13.30 2.37
C LEU A 184 -1.37 14.33 3.43
N ASN A 185 -2.11 15.42 3.62
CA ASN A 185 -1.80 16.38 4.67
C ASN A 185 -2.02 15.80 6.07
N ALA A 186 -3.03 14.94 6.28
CA ALA A 186 -3.18 14.22 7.55
C ALA A 186 -1.98 13.29 7.82
N TYR A 187 -1.51 12.55 6.81
CA TYR A 187 -0.30 11.73 6.90
C TYR A 187 0.95 12.59 7.22
N ILE A 188 1.18 13.66 6.47
CA ILE A 188 2.31 14.57 6.66
C ILE A 188 2.31 15.17 8.06
N ASN A 189 1.15 15.58 8.58
CA ASN A 189 1.05 16.17 9.91
C ASN A 189 1.48 15.23 11.02
N VAL A 190 1.24 13.92 10.87
CA VAL A 190 1.74 12.90 11.81
C VAL A 190 3.22 12.63 11.58
N GLU A 191 3.62 12.40 10.32
CA GLU A 191 4.98 11.95 10.01
C GLU A 191 6.04 13.04 10.11
N LYS A 192 5.71 14.32 9.95
CA LYS A 192 6.69 15.42 10.12
C LYS A 192 7.27 15.51 11.53
N ILE A 193 6.56 14.96 12.53
CA ILE A 193 7.05 14.83 13.92
C ILE A 193 8.04 13.66 14.04
N ARG A 194 7.92 12.65 13.16
CA ARG A 194 8.74 11.43 13.14
C ARG A 194 9.92 11.53 12.16
N ARG A 195 9.80 12.37 11.13
CA ARG A 195 10.70 12.46 9.96
C ARG A 195 11.02 13.92 9.65
N THR A 196 12.25 14.34 9.91
CA THR A 196 12.69 15.73 9.76
C THR A 196 12.63 16.23 8.31
N PHE A 197 12.83 15.38 7.31
CA PHE A 197 12.71 15.74 5.90
C PHE A 197 11.27 16.07 5.45
N LEU A 198 10.26 15.76 6.29
CA LEU A 198 8.86 16.14 6.06
C LEU A 198 8.47 17.43 6.78
N ALA A 199 9.39 18.11 7.49
CA ALA A 199 9.08 19.28 8.33
C ALA A 199 8.34 20.40 7.58
N THR A 200 8.70 20.63 6.32
CA THR A 200 8.09 21.64 5.44
C THR A 200 7.18 21.05 4.37
N ALA A 201 6.96 19.72 4.38
CA ALA A 201 6.12 19.07 3.40
C ALA A 201 4.67 19.56 3.52
N LYS A 202 4.04 19.77 2.37
CA LYS A 202 2.64 20.16 2.26
C LYS A 202 2.13 19.73 0.89
N PHE A 203 0.94 19.13 0.86
CA PHE A 203 0.18 18.95 -0.36
C PHE A 203 -0.75 20.15 -0.58
N THR A 204 -0.72 20.72 -1.77
CA THR A 204 -1.52 21.88 -2.19
C THR A 204 -2.57 21.42 -3.20
N ALA A 205 -3.84 21.46 -2.79
CA ALA A 205 -4.96 21.12 -3.66
C ALA A 205 -5.04 22.06 -4.87
N GLY A 206 -5.39 21.51 -6.04
CA GLY A 206 -5.47 22.23 -7.31
C GLY A 206 -4.12 22.51 -7.96
N ARG A 207 -3.03 21.89 -7.50
CA ARG A 207 -1.68 21.98 -8.07
C ARG A 207 -0.96 20.64 -8.00
N ASP A 208 -0.82 20.08 -6.81
CA ASP A 208 0.06 18.92 -6.56
C ASP A 208 -0.56 17.57 -7.00
N GLU A 209 -1.79 17.57 -7.53
CA GLU A 209 -2.45 16.39 -8.11
C GLU A 209 -1.76 15.88 -9.39
N TYR A 210 -1.10 16.79 -10.13
CA TYR A 210 -0.43 16.48 -11.39
C TYR A 210 0.98 17.05 -11.40
N LEU A 211 1.90 16.37 -12.08
CA LEU A 211 3.24 16.89 -12.29
C LEU A 211 3.19 18.14 -13.17
N PRO A 212 4.11 19.11 -12.98
CA PRO A 212 4.23 20.25 -13.89
C PRO A 212 4.62 19.77 -15.28
N ILE A 213 4.08 20.41 -16.31
CA ILE A 213 4.58 20.23 -17.67
C ILE A 213 6.02 20.78 -17.69
N PRO A 214 7.01 20.02 -18.21
CA PRO A 214 8.39 20.48 -18.20
C PRO A 214 8.53 21.81 -18.97
N GLN A 215 9.17 22.80 -18.33
CA GLN A 215 9.29 24.15 -18.89
C GLN A 215 9.97 24.17 -20.26
N SER A 216 10.90 23.26 -20.51
CA SER A 216 11.56 23.09 -21.82
C SER A 216 10.56 22.80 -22.94
N GLU A 217 9.52 22.00 -22.68
CA GLU A 217 8.51 21.64 -23.68
C GLU A 217 7.60 22.84 -24.02
N ILE A 218 7.26 23.66 -23.01
CA ILE A 218 6.48 24.89 -23.20
C ILE A 218 7.29 25.89 -24.04
N THR A 219 8.57 26.05 -23.71
CA THR A 219 9.48 26.93 -24.46
C THR A 219 9.67 26.44 -25.90
N PHE A 220 9.90 25.14 -26.10
CA PHE A 220 10.09 24.54 -27.43
C PHE A 220 8.88 24.73 -28.34
N THR A 221 7.67 24.63 -27.77
CA THR A 221 6.41 24.81 -28.52
C THR A 221 5.98 26.26 -28.64
N ASN A 222 6.84 27.23 -28.30
CA ASN A 222 6.56 28.68 -28.32
C ASN A 222 5.24 29.04 -27.61
N GLY A 223 4.97 28.37 -26.47
CA GLY A 223 3.80 28.64 -25.65
C GLY A 223 2.49 28.01 -26.13
N LEU A 224 2.53 27.07 -27.09
CA LEU A 224 1.35 26.26 -27.46
C LEU A 224 0.89 25.40 -26.28
N TYR A 225 1.83 24.74 -25.59
CA TYR A 225 1.53 24.03 -24.35
C TYR A 225 1.24 25.03 -23.23
N LYS A 226 0.17 24.78 -22.48
CA LYS A 226 -0.23 25.58 -21.31
C LYS A 226 0.05 24.78 -20.06
N GLN A 227 0.64 25.45 -19.07
CA GLN A 227 1.00 24.81 -17.81
C GLN A 227 -0.24 24.30 -17.06
N ASN A 228 -0.06 23.25 -16.26
CA ASN A 228 -1.05 22.79 -15.31
C ASN A 228 -1.37 23.88 -14.26
N PRO A 229 -2.57 23.90 -13.68
CA PRO A 229 -2.94 24.90 -12.69
C PRO A 229 -1.94 24.98 -11.52
N GLY A 230 -1.60 26.21 -11.11
CA GLY A 230 -0.78 26.48 -9.93
C GLY A 230 0.74 26.39 -10.09
N TYR A 231 1.25 26.14 -11.30
CA TYR A 231 2.68 26.10 -11.65
C TYR A 231 3.11 27.28 -12.53
#